data_AF-A0A8B5XU31-F1
#
_entry.id   AF-A0A8B5XU31-F1
#
_cell.length_a   1.000
_cell.length_b   1.000
_cell.length_c   1.000
_cell.angle_alpha   90.00
_cell.angle_beta   90.00
_cell.angle_gamma   90.00
#
_symmetry.space_group_name_H-M   'P 1'
#
loop_
_entity.id
_entity.type
_entity.pdbx_description
1 polymer ?
#
loop_
_entity_poly.entity_id
_entity_poly.type
_entity_poly.pdbx_seq_one_letter_code
_entity_poly.pdbx_strand_id
1 'polypeptide(L)'
;MKGLKKKRMNLGKRTGKSINDSDERENSMNRVIQIKVEMKQLETQLEQLKRELDIFRENCNHEFVKNDYSQQCTNCYLIESLQW
;
A
#
# COMPACT_ATOMS: atom_id res chain seq x y z
N MET A 1 -24.09 69.67 -26.74
CA MET A 1 -24.93 68.69 -26.02
C MET A 1 -24.12 67.40 -25.84
N LYS A 2 -24.02 66.93 -24.58
CA LYS A 2 -23.89 65.53 -24.10
C LYS A 2 -23.05 64.61 -25.02
N GLY A 3 -21.79 64.31 -24.75
CA GLY A 3 -21.35 63.53 -23.59
C GLY A 3 -21.53 62.03 -23.85
N LEU A 4 -20.57 61.39 -24.53
CA LEU A 4 -20.52 59.93 -24.71
C LEU A 4 -19.25 59.39 -24.05
N LYS A 5 -19.40 58.99 -22.78
CA LYS A 5 -18.39 58.27 -22.01
C LYS A 5 -18.23 56.87 -22.62
N LYS A 6 -17.10 56.61 -23.28
CA LYS A 6 -16.75 55.27 -23.74
C LYS A 6 -16.32 54.44 -22.53
N LYS A 7 -17.14 53.44 -22.20
CA LYS A 7 -17.07 52.54 -21.07
C LYS A 7 -15.72 51.79 -21.10
N ARG A 8 -14.91 51.92 -20.04
CA ARG A 8 -13.74 51.07 -19.80
C ARG A 8 -14.23 49.61 -19.69
N MET A 9 -13.80 48.74 -20.60
CA MET A 9 -13.89 47.30 -20.38
C MET A 9 -12.75 46.90 -19.46
N ASN A 10 -13.09 46.55 -18.21
CA ASN A 10 -12.20 45.74 -17.39
C ASN A 10 -12.18 44.33 -17.97
N LEU A 11 -11.12 43.97 -18.66
CA LEU A 11 -10.76 42.56 -18.87
C LEU A 11 -10.31 42.01 -17.51
N GLY A 12 -11.28 41.49 -16.78
CA GLY A 12 -11.06 40.77 -15.52
C GLY A 12 -10.11 39.61 -15.75
N LYS A 13 -9.06 39.57 -14.95
CA LYS A 13 -8.19 38.42 -14.68
C LYS A 13 -9.01 37.14 -14.55
N ARG A 14 -8.79 36.13 -15.41
CA ARG A 14 -9.12 34.72 -15.08
C ARG A 14 -8.50 33.69 -16.05
N THR A 15 -7.18 33.62 -16.12
CA THR A 15 -6.49 32.46 -16.72
C THR A 15 -5.23 32.17 -15.93
N GLY A 16 -5.34 31.32 -14.92
CA GLY A 16 -4.20 30.90 -14.10
C GLY A 16 -4.56 29.95 -12.95
N LYS A 17 -5.70 29.24 -13.03
CA LYS A 17 -6.15 28.34 -11.95
C LYS A 17 -6.58 26.95 -12.46
N SER A 18 -6.15 26.54 -13.65
CA SER A 18 -6.59 25.26 -14.25
C SER A 18 -5.45 24.31 -14.61
N ILE A 19 -4.18 24.74 -14.52
CA ILE A 19 -3.04 23.90 -14.90
C ILE A 19 -2.58 23.08 -13.68
N ASN A 20 -2.49 23.72 -12.50
CA ASN A 20 -1.98 23.09 -11.28
C ASN A 20 -2.83 21.91 -10.75
N ASP A 21 -4.15 21.91 -10.98
CA ASP A 21 -5.04 20.82 -10.51
C ASP A 21 -4.91 19.52 -11.33
N SER A 22 -4.40 19.62 -12.58
CA SER A 22 -4.21 18.46 -13.46
C SER A 22 -2.93 17.69 -13.10
N ASP A 23 -1.85 18.42 -12.82
CA ASP A 23 -0.54 17.84 -12.49
C ASP A 23 -0.57 17.11 -11.13
N GLU A 24 -1.33 17.62 -10.15
CA GLU A 24 -1.50 16.96 -8.85
C GLU A 24 -2.31 15.65 -8.94
N ARG A 25 -3.34 15.62 -9.81
CA ARG A 25 -4.14 14.40 -10.05
C ARG A 25 -3.32 13.34 -10.78
N GLU A 26 -2.50 13.73 -11.75
CA GLU A 26 -1.58 12.82 -12.44
C GLU A 26 -0.54 12.24 -11.47
N ASN A 27 0.06 13.06 -10.62
CA ASN A 27 0.98 12.60 -9.58
C ASN A 27 0.31 11.65 -8.57
N SER A 28 -0.92 11.97 -8.14
CA SER A 28 -1.71 11.07 -7.28
C SER A 28 -2.00 9.73 -7.95
N MET A 29 -2.36 9.74 -9.24
CA MET A 29 -2.64 8.51 -9.98
C MET A 29 -1.36 7.66 -10.15
N ASN A 30 -0.22 8.30 -10.44
CA ASN A 30 1.07 7.62 -10.54
C ASN A 30 1.46 6.95 -9.23
N ARG A 31 1.24 7.62 -8.10
CA ARG A 31 1.50 7.04 -6.77
C ARG A 31 0.56 5.86 -6.45
N VAL A 32 -0.72 5.95 -6.82
CA VAL A 32 -1.68 4.84 -6.67
C VAL A 32 -1.26 3.62 -7.49
N ILE A 33 -0.78 3.83 -8.73
CA ILE A 33 -0.27 2.75 -9.58
C ILE A 33 0.98 2.10 -8.96
N GLN A 34 1.92 2.91 -8.46
CA GLN A 34 3.12 2.40 -7.78
C GLN A 34 2.77 1.55 -6.56
N ILE A 35 1.90 2.05 -5.68
CA ILE A 35 1.45 1.33 -4.49
C ILE A 35 0.81 -0.01 -4.89
N LYS A 36 -0.02 -0.03 -5.94
CA LYS A 36 -0.66 -1.27 -6.41
C LYS A 36 0.37 -2.30 -6.89
N VAL A 37 1.43 -1.86 -7.56
CA VAL A 37 2.52 -2.74 -8.00
C VAL A 37 3.29 -3.28 -6.79
N GLU A 38 3.65 -2.41 -5.84
CA GLU A 38 4.35 -2.79 -4.61
C GLU A 38 3.55 -3.79 -3.79
N MET A 39 2.23 -3.56 -3.62
CA MET A 39 1.35 -4.50 -2.94
C MET A 39 1.38 -5.89 -3.58
N LYS A 40 1.28 -5.96 -4.90
CA LYS A 40 1.32 -7.24 -5.63
C LYS A 40 2.67 -7.96 -5.49
N GLN A 41 3.76 -7.19 -5.47
CA GLN A 41 5.10 -7.75 -5.25
C GLN A 41 5.23 -8.30 -3.83
N LEU A 42 4.77 -7.56 -2.82
CA LEU A 42 4.77 -7.99 -1.43
C LEU A 42 3.90 -9.22 -1.21
N GLU A 43 2.71 -9.29 -1.82
CA GLU A 43 1.84 -10.49 -1.78
C GLU A 43 2.56 -11.72 -2.34
N THR A 44 3.23 -11.56 -3.49
CA THR A 44 3.98 -12.65 -4.13
C THR A 44 5.15 -13.12 -3.26
N GLN A 45 5.90 -12.18 -2.68
CA GLN A 45 7.01 -12.49 -1.77
C GLN A 45 6.52 -13.19 -0.51
N LEU A 46 5.40 -12.75 0.07
CA LEU A 46 4.79 -13.39 1.24
C LEU A 46 4.36 -14.82 0.93
N GLU A 47 3.76 -15.08 -0.23
CA GLU A 47 3.40 -16.44 -0.63
C GLU A 47 4.62 -17.33 -0.81
N GLN A 48 5.70 -16.81 -1.39
CA GLN A 48 6.95 -17.56 -1.53
C GLN A 48 7.54 -17.90 -0.15
N LEU A 49 7.64 -16.92 0.76
CA LEU A 49 8.17 -17.13 2.10
C LEU A 49 7.34 -18.13 2.91
N LYS A 50 6.00 -18.12 2.75
CA LYS A 50 5.13 -19.13 3.36
C LYS A 50 5.46 -20.53 2.86
N ARG A 51 5.59 -20.72 1.54
CA ARG A 51 5.97 -22.02 0.96
C ARG A 51 7.34 -22.49 1.45
N GLU A 52 8.32 -21.60 1.50
CA GLU A 52 9.66 -21.93 2.01
C GLU A 52 9.62 -22.32 3.49
N LEU A 53 8.83 -21.62 4.30
CA LEU A 53 8.63 -21.95 5.72
C LEU A 53 7.94 -23.31 5.89
N ASP A 54 6.95 -23.63 5.05
CA ASP A 54 6.26 -24.92 5.10
C ASP A 54 7.22 -26.06 4.76
N ILE A 55 8.02 -25.93 3.69
CA ILE A 55 9.08 -26.90 3.34
C ILE A 55 10.08 -27.05 4.49
N PHE A 56 10.50 -25.94 5.11
CA PHE A 56 11.40 -25.99 6.25
C PHE A 56 10.79 -26.71 7.45
N ARG A 57 9.49 -26.51 7.71
CA ARG A 57 8.76 -27.19 8.79
C ARG A 57 8.61 -28.68 8.53
N GLU A 58 8.30 -29.10 7.30
CA GLU A 58 8.21 -30.52 6.92
C GLU A 58 9.51 -31.30 7.14
N ASN A 59 10.66 -30.63 6.97
CA ASN A 59 11.98 -31.22 7.16
C ASN A 59 12.56 -30.96 8.56
N CYS A 60 11.81 -30.29 9.45
CA CYS A 60 12.28 -29.96 10.77
C CYS A 60 12.23 -31.19 11.68
N ASN A 61 13.34 -31.48 12.36
CA ASN A 61 13.29 -32.38 13.51
C ASN A 61 12.71 -31.60 14.70
N HIS A 62 11.41 -31.74 14.90
CA HIS A 62 10.67 -30.94 15.87
C HIS A 62 11.13 -31.21 17.30
N GLU A 63 11.52 -30.15 17.99
CA GLU A 63 11.80 -30.17 19.43
C GLU A 63 10.87 -29.17 20.10
N PHE A 64 9.78 -29.70 20.69
CA PHE A 64 8.72 -28.89 21.25
C PHE A 64 8.97 -28.55 22.71
N VAL A 65 8.84 -27.25 23.03
CA VAL A 65 8.73 -26.77 24.41
C VAL A 65 7.27 -26.49 24.70
N LYS A 66 6.76 -27.07 25.79
CA LYS A 66 5.36 -26.94 26.21
C LYS A 66 5.16 -25.72 27.09
N ASN A 67 4.05 -25.04 26.86
CA ASN A 67 3.43 -24.05 27.74
C ASN A 67 2.06 -24.57 28.19
N ASP A 68 1.38 -23.83 29.06
CA ASP A 68 0.10 -24.25 29.68
C ASP A 68 -1.00 -24.65 28.68
N TYR A 69 -0.99 -24.07 27.47
CA TYR A 69 -2.06 -24.26 26.47
C TYR A 69 -1.56 -24.60 25.06
N SER A 70 -0.24 -24.62 24.86
CA SER A 70 0.35 -24.79 23.53
C SER A 70 1.73 -25.44 23.63
N GLN A 71 2.23 -25.93 22.52
CA GLN A 71 3.64 -26.30 22.38
C GLN A 71 4.25 -25.58 21.18
N GLN A 72 5.51 -25.19 21.30
CA GLN A 72 6.23 -24.49 20.25
C GLN A 72 7.55 -25.21 19.93
N CYS A 73 7.79 -25.47 18.66
CA CYS A 73 9.08 -25.98 18.19
C CYS A 73 10.14 -24.88 18.33
N THR A 74 11.25 -25.18 18.99
CA THR A 74 12.39 -24.25 19.16
C THR A 74 13.13 -24.00 17.85
N ASN A 75 13.10 -24.97 16.94
CA ASN A 75 13.85 -24.95 15.68
C ASN A 75 13.09 -24.24 14.55
N CYS A 76 11.78 -24.47 14.41
CA CYS A 76 10.97 -23.93 13.32
C CYS A 76 9.79 -23.06 13.73
N TYR A 77 9.67 -22.77 15.02
CA TYR A 77 8.62 -21.89 15.57
C TYR A 77 7.21 -22.34 15.16
N LEU A 78 7.01 -23.63 14.87
CA LEU A 78 5.69 -24.22 14.71
C LEU A 78 5.01 -24.23 16.07
N ILE A 79 3.82 -23.63 16.16
CA ILE A 79 3.02 -23.57 17.37
C ILE A 79 1.80 -24.47 17.18
N GLU A 80 1.58 -25.38 18.12
CA GLU A 80 0.44 -26.27 18.16
C GLU A 80 -0.36 -26.01 19.43
N SER A 81 -1.70 -25.96 19.30
CA SER A 81 -2.61 -25.92 20.45
C SER A 81 -2.62 -27.30 21.13
N LEU A 82 -2.60 -27.31 22.47
CA LEU A 82 -2.81 -28.52 23.25
C LEU A 82 -4.30 -28.78 23.57
N GLN A 83 -5.18 -27.85 23.19
CA GLN A 83 -6.64 -27.96 23.37
C GLN A 83 -7.29 -28.39 22.04
N TRP A 84 -8.23 -29.33 22.13
CA TRP A 84 -9.04 -29.89 21.04
C TRP A 84 -10.46 -29.34 21.06
#